data_AF-A0A095SEG1-F1
#
_entry.id   AF-A0A095SEG1-F1
#
_cell.length_a   1.000
_cell.length_b   1.000
_cell.length_c   1.000
_cell.angle_alpha   90.00
_cell.angle_beta   90.00
_cell.angle_gamma   90.00
#
_symmetry.space_group_name_H-M   'P 1'
#
loop_
_entity.id
_entity.type
_entity.pdbx_description
1 polymer ?
#
loop_
_entity_poly.entity_id
_entity_poly.type
_entity_poly.pdbx_seq_one_letter_code
_entity_poly.pdbx_strand_id
1 'polypeptide(L)'
;MARPGKLKTLIQLFDFRYFNGWNSLRSSVGFTRSLFMPGSSADSLEQIFNFLPLSSTLASSGQPSEEQFKRIAKAGFRTVVNLAPHGAENALEDEALVLKELGLHYIHIPVDFKQPTDWDYKRFCHAMKEVGDNPVWVHCAANMRVSAFCIAIASRSWAKTKQLPAATWKRSGRHSAYGRILSRGRRLRGTGAIRLWPASGASQAREAFRVTRRE
;
A
#
# COMPACT_ATOMS: atom_id res chain seq x y z
N MET A 1 -5.91 3.07 54.84
CA MET A 1 -6.02 4.31 54.05
C MET A 1 -5.41 4.07 52.68
N ALA A 2 -6.25 4.09 51.64
CA ALA A 2 -5.94 3.61 50.30
C ALA A 2 -5.26 4.69 49.43
N ARG A 3 -4.28 4.27 48.62
CA ARG A 3 -3.56 5.09 47.62
C ARG A 3 -4.42 5.32 46.37
N PRO A 4 -4.58 6.55 45.85
CA PRO A 4 -5.23 6.78 44.57
C PRO A 4 -4.21 6.84 43.41
N GLY A 5 -4.33 5.89 42.48
CA GLY A 5 -4.73 6.12 41.09
C GLY A 5 -3.96 7.08 40.16
N LYS A 6 -3.21 6.49 39.23
CA LYS A 6 -3.27 6.60 37.75
C LYS A 6 -3.27 7.98 37.03
N LEU A 7 -2.35 8.03 36.05
CA LEU A 7 -2.50 8.57 34.69
C LEU A 7 -2.92 10.05 34.54
N LYS A 8 -1.94 10.93 34.52
CA LYS A 8 -1.96 12.16 33.70
C LYS A 8 -0.55 12.55 33.29
N THR A 9 -0.17 12.24 32.05
CA THR A 9 0.90 12.84 31.18
C THR A 9 1.35 11.72 30.22
N LEU A 10 1.52 11.88 28.91
CA LEU A 10 1.59 13.07 28.07
C LEU A 10 1.27 12.63 26.63
N ILE A 11 0.18 13.16 26.07
CA ILE A 11 -0.07 13.20 24.63
C ILE A 11 0.93 14.18 24.04
N GLN A 12 2.02 13.71 23.44
CA GLN A 12 2.89 14.47 22.53
C GLN A 12 3.65 13.53 21.57
N LEU A 13 2.94 12.85 20.68
CA LEU A 13 3.59 12.25 19.50
C LEU A 13 2.64 11.92 18.34
N PHE A 14 1.63 12.73 18.10
CA PHE A 14 0.93 12.71 16.82
C PHE A 14 0.66 14.15 16.37
N ASP A 15 1.49 14.60 15.43
CA ASP A 15 1.39 15.90 14.78
C ASP A 15 0.12 15.93 13.91
N PHE A 16 -0.80 16.81 14.30
CA PHE A 16 -2.21 16.91 13.91
C PHE A 16 -2.39 17.68 12.59
N ARG A 17 -1.56 17.42 11.56
CA ARG A 17 -1.56 18.22 10.31
C ARG A 17 -1.52 17.42 9.01
N TYR A 18 -2.31 16.35 8.92
CA TYR A 18 -2.62 15.73 7.61
C TYR A 18 -4.08 15.30 7.41
N PHE A 19 -4.94 15.54 8.39
CA PHE A 19 -6.37 15.28 8.30
C PHE A 19 -7.13 16.54 8.69
N ASN A 20 -7.28 17.46 7.74
CA ASN A 20 -8.43 18.38 7.69
C ASN A 20 -8.45 19.10 6.34
N GLY A 21 -9.37 18.66 5.49
CA GLY A 21 -9.63 19.25 4.19
C GLY A 21 -11.00 18.79 3.67
N TRP A 22 -12.05 19.21 4.38
CA TRP A 22 -13.36 19.50 3.78
C TRP A 22 -14.16 18.32 3.18
N ASN A 23 -15.00 17.70 4.01
CA ASN A 23 -16.41 17.43 3.67
C ASN A 23 -17.21 17.24 4.95
N SER A 24 -17.47 18.36 5.63
CA SER A 24 -18.14 18.44 6.93
C SER A 24 -19.61 18.90 6.81
N LEU A 25 -20.31 18.65 5.70
CA LEU A 25 -21.72 19.11 5.55
C LEU A 25 -22.69 18.12 4.86
N ARG A 26 -22.40 16.81 4.83
CA ARG A 26 -23.41 15.80 4.42
C ARG A 26 -23.68 14.68 5.44
N SER A 27 -23.11 14.76 6.63
CA SER A 27 -23.11 13.69 7.63
C SER A 27 -24.26 13.73 8.64
N SER A 28 -25.33 14.52 8.40
CA SER A 28 -26.45 14.63 9.36
C SER A 28 -27.67 13.76 9.04
N VAL A 29 -27.71 13.08 7.89
CA VAL A 29 -28.86 12.23 7.50
C VAL A 29 -28.53 10.73 7.50
N GLY A 30 -27.24 10.36 7.45
CA GLY A 30 -26.81 8.96 7.44
C GLY A 30 -26.54 8.35 8.83
N PHE A 31 -26.32 9.18 9.86
CA PHE A 31 -25.86 8.70 11.18
C PHE A 31 -26.99 8.54 12.21
N THR A 32 -28.16 9.16 12.01
CA THR A 32 -29.30 9.04 12.94
C THR A 32 -30.06 7.71 12.83
N ARG A 33 -29.72 6.83 11.88
CA ARG A 33 -30.27 5.47 11.82
C ARG A 33 -29.58 4.48 12.78
N SER A 34 -28.46 4.87 13.39
CA SER A 34 -27.65 3.97 14.25
C SER A 34 -28.13 3.85 15.70
N LEU A 35 -29.13 4.63 16.14
CA LEU A 35 -29.49 4.68 17.57
C LEU A 35 -30.56 3.66 18.01
N PHE A 36 -31.16 2.87 17.11
CA PHE A 36 -32.23 1.92 17.47
C PHE A 36 -32.22 0.59 16.70
N MET A 37 -31.04 0.02 16.42
CA MET A 37 -30.96 -1.40 16.05
C MET A 37 -29.90 -2.12 16.88
N PRO A 38 -30.28 -3.12 17.72
CA PRO A 38 -29.32 -4.04 18.30
C PRO A 38 -28.89 -5.01 17.20
N GLY A 39 -27.97 -4.56 16.33
CA GLY A 39 -27.23 -5.49 15.47
C GLY A 39 -26.33 -6.33 16.38
N SER A 40 -26.45 -7.65 16.29
CA SER A 40 -25.59 -8.55 17.06
C SER A 40 -24.13 -8.26 16.73
N SER A 41 -23.23 -8.32 17.72
CA SER A 41 -21.79 -8.19 17.48
C SER A 41 -21.25 -9.27 16.52
N ALA A 42 -22.02 -10.36 16.33
CA ALA A 42 -21.76 -11.47 15.41
C ALA A 42 -21.96 -11.13 13.92
N ASP A 43 -22.63 -10.03 13.58
CA ASP A 43 -22.94 -9.65 12.19
C ASP A 43 -21.98 -8.61 11.59
N SER A 44 -20.94 -8.26 12.32
CA SER A 44 -20.07 -7.13 11.99
C SER A 44 -18.95 -7.52 11.02
N LEU A 45 -18.54 -6.60 10.14
CA LEU A 45 -17.42 -6.82 9.19
C LEU A 45 -16.09 -6.98 9.92
N GLU A 46 -15.99 -6.43 11.13
CA GLU A 46 -14.81 -6.46 12.00
C GLU A 46 -14.45 -7.87 12.47
N GLN A 47 -15.36 -8.84 12.31
CA GLN A 47 -15.09 -10.24 12.60
C GLN A 47 -14.34 -10.97 11.49
N ILE A 48 -14.21 -10.36 10.31
CA ILE A 48 -13.46 -10.96 9.22
C ILE A 48 -11.98 -10.94 9.60
N PHE A 49 -11.32 -12.09 9.43
CA PHE A 49 -9.95 -12.29 9.89
C PHE A 49 -9.02 -11.20 9.33
N ASN A 50 -8.26 -10.54 10.20
CA ASN A 50 -7.36 -9.43 9.84
C ASN A 50 -8.01 -8.32 8.99
N PHE A 51 -9.28 -7.98 9.22
CA PHE A 51 -9.97 -6.90 8.53
C PHE A 51 -9.36 -5.51 8.82
N LEU A 52 -9.20 -4.70 7.77
CA LEU A 52 -8.75 -3.32 7.83
C LEU A 52 -9.54 -2.44 6.84
N PRO A 53 -10.33 -1.45 7.31
CA PRO A 53 -10.97 -0.47 6.43
C PRO A 53 -9.97 0.64 6.05
N LEU A 54 -9.34 0.51 4.88
CA LEU A 54 -8.30 1.43 4.42
C LEU A 54 -8.86 2.79 3.95
N SER A 55 -10.08 2.81 3.42
CA SER A 55 -10.81 4.04 3.08
C SER A 55 -12.32 3.80 3.04
N SER A 56 -13.11 4.79 2.66
CA SER A 56 -14.56 4.65 2.47
C SER A 56 -14.96 3.65 1.37
N THR A 57 -14.06 3.36 0.44
CA THR A 57 -14.32 2.47 -0.71
C THR A 57 -13.31 1.32 -0.82
N LEU A 58 -12.37 1.20 0.11
CA LEU A 58 -11.35 0.15 0.10
C LEU A 58 -11.24 -0.50 1.47
N ALA A 59 -11.43 -1.82 1.49
CA ALA A 59 -11.16 -2.66 2.65
C ALA A 59 -10.20 -3.79 2.28
N SER A 60 -9.44 -4.26 3.27
CA SER A 60 -8.65 -5.47 3.14
C SER A 60 -8.87 -6.47 4.26
N SER A 61 -8.62 -7.75 4.00
CA SER A 61 -8.73 -8.81 5.01
C SER A 61 -7.91 -10.07 4.69
N GLY A 62 -7.91 -11.01 5.63
CA GLY A 62 -7.68 -12.42 5.36
C GLY A 62 -8.89 -13.05 4.67
N GLN A 63 -8.92 -14.39 4.59
CA GLN A 63 -9.92 -15.10 3.79
C GLN A 63 -11.31 -14.96 4.41
N PRO A 64 -12.28 -14.35 3.70
CA PRO A 64 -13.67 -14.36 4.15
C PRO A 64 -14.31 -15.73 3.92
N SER A 65 -15.21 -16.13 4.83
CA SER A 65 -16.15 -17.23 4.60
C SER A 65 -17.29 -16.81 3.65
N GLU A 66 -18.06 -17.78 3.16
CA GLU A 66 -19.24 -17.51 2.32
C GLU A 66 -20.25 -16.56 2.99
N GLU A 67 -20.54 -16.78 4.27
CA GLU A 67 -21.41 -15.88 5.06
C GLU A 67 -20.80 -14.49 5.23
N GLN A 68 -19.47 -14.39 5.33
CA GLN A 68 -18.79 -13.10 5.33
C GLN A 68 -18.88 -12.40 3.96
N PHE A 69 -18.79 -13.12 2.84
CA PHE A 69 -19.02 -12.53 1.53
C PHE A 69 -20.45 -12.00 1.35
N LYS A 70 -21.46 -12.69 1.88
CA LYS A 70 -22.84 -12.14 1.93
C LYS A 70 -22.90 -10.80 2.67
N ARG A 71 -22.16 -10.67 3.78
CA ARG A 71 -22.06 -9.42 4.54
C ARG A 71 -21.30 -8.34 3.79
N ILE A 72 -20.19 -8.69 3.13
CA ILE A 72 -19.42 -7.78 2.26
C ILE A 72 -20.32 -7.22 1.15
N ALA A 73 -21.11 -8.06 0.48
CA ALA A 73 -22.07 -7.62 -0.54
C ALA A 73 -23.14 -6.67 0.05
N LYS A 74 -23.73 -7.02 1.19
CA LYS A 74 -24.72 -6.19 1.89
C LYS A 74 -24.15 -4.84 2.35
N ALA A 75 -22.86 -4.78 2.66
CA ALA A 75 -22.16 -3.55 3.04
C ALA A 75 -21.89 -2.62 1.83
N GLY A 76 -22.22 -3.04 0.61
CA GLY A 76 -22.14 -2.20 -0.59
C GLY A 76 -20.85 -2.35 -1.39
N PHE A 77 -19.97 -3.29 -1.01
CA PHE A 77 -18.83 -3.66 -1.84
C PHE A 77 -19.33 -4.31 -3.14
N ARG A 78 -18.64 -4.01 -4.25
CA ARG A 78 -19.04 -4.47 -5.59
C ARG A 78 -17.99 -5.35 -6.26
N THR A 79 -16.73 -5.16 -5.90
CA THR A 79 -15.60 -5.94 -6.44
C THR A 79 -14.84 -6.62 -5.31
N VAL A 80 -14.45 -7.87 -5.52
CA VAL A 80 -13.54 -8.62 -4.67
C VAL A 80 -12.28 -8.95 -5.45
N VAL A 81 -11.12 -8.62 -4.88
CA VAL A 81 -9.80 -8.95 -5.43
C VAL A 81 -9.13 -9.97 -4.52
N ASN A 82 -8.88 -11.17 -5.03
CA ASN A 82 -8.23 -12.24 -4.29
C ASN A 82 -6.78 -12.42 -4.74
N LEU A 83 -5.83 -12.32 -3.81
CA LEU A 83 -4.40 -12.51 -4.06
C LEU A 83 -3.88 -13.91 -3.66
N ALA A 84 -4.73 -14.76 -3.08
CA ALA A 84 -4.36 -16.11 -2.71
C ALA A 84 -4.39 -17.06 -3.92
N PRO A 85 -3.35 -17.89 -4.16
CA PRO A 85 -3.45 -19.01 -5.08
C PRO A 85 -4.59 -19.94 -4.70
N HIS A 86 -5.14 -20.65 -5.69
CA HIS A 86 -6.08 -21.74 -5.45
C HIS A 86 -5.48 -22.79 -4.51
N GLY A 87 -6.32 -23.40 -3.68
CA GLY A 87 -5.89 -24.43 -2.74
C GLY A 87 -5.03 -23.91 -1.58
N ALA A 88 -5.06 -22.61 -1.29
CA ALA A 88 -4.57 -22.13 0.01
C ALA A 88 -5.35 -22.82 1.14
N GLU A 89 -4.69 -23.03 2.29
CA GLU A 89 -5.22 -23.85 3.41
C GLU A 89 -6.65 -23.46 3.87
N ASN A 90 -7.02 -22.20 3.70
CA ASN A 90 -8.34 -21.67 4.05
C ASN A 90 -9.20 -21.25 2.85
N ALA A 91 -8.77 -21.52 1.62
CA ALA A 91 -9.52 -21.15 0.42
C ALA A 91 -10.88 -21.87 0.37
N LEU A 92 -11.90 -21.17 -0.13
CA LEU A 92 -13.15 -21.82 -0.49
C LEU A 92 -12.94 -22.72 -1.70
N GLU A 93 -13.78 -23.76 -1.81
CA GLU A 93 -13.73 -24.71 -2.93
C GLU A 93 -13.99 -24.02 -4.27
N ASP A 94 -15.05 -23.21 -4.34
CA ASP A 94 -15.36 -22.38 -5.51
C ASP A 94 -15.76 -20.95 -5.11
N GLU A 95 -14.76 -20.15 -4.73
CA GLU A 95 -14.95 -18.74 -4.39
C GLU A 95 -15.56 -17.94 -5.56
N ALA A 96 -15.21 -18.29 -6.81
CA ALA A 96 -15.70 -17.58 -7.98
C ALA A 96 -17.21 -17.75 -8.15
N LEU A 97 -17.73 -18.98 -7.93
CA LEU A 97 -19.16 -19.25 -7.96
C LEU A 97 -19.90 -18.50 -6.84
N VAL A 98 -19.40 -18.57 -5.60
CA VAL A 98 -19.99 -17.87 -4.45
C VAL A 98 -20.10 -16.37 -4.72
N LEU A 99 -19.02 -15.74 -5.20
CA LEU A 99 -19.02 -14.31 -5.49
C LEU A 99 -19.96 -13.95 -6.64
N LYS A 100 -20.03 -14.79 -7.67
CA LYS A 100 -20.94 -14.62 -8.81
C LYS A 100 -22.40 -14.67 -8.37
N GLU A 101 -22.78 -15.60 -7.51
CA GLU A 101 -24.15 -15.72 -6.97
C GLU A 101 -24.54 -14.49 -6.13
N LEU A 102 -23.56 -13.86 -5.48
CA LEU A 102 -23.75 -12.61 -4.73
C LEU A 102 -23.73 -11.34 -5.61
N GLY A 103 -23.52 -11.49 -6.93
CA GLY A 103 -23.41 -10.38 -7.87
C GLY A 103 -22.15 -9.52 -7.65
N LEU A 104 -21.12 -10.08 -7.03
CA LEU A 104 -19.83 -9.43 -6.83
C LEU A 104 -18.92 -9.69 -8.04
N HIS A 105 -18.28 -8.64 -8.54
CA HIS A 105 -17.26 -8.80 -9.56
C HIS A 105 -16.00 -9.40 -8.93
N TYR A 106 -15.48 -10.48 -9.51
CA TYR A 106 -14.35 -11.21 -8.99
C TYR A 106 -13.10 -11.01 -9.85
N ILE A 107 -12.02 -10.58 -9.23
CA ILE A 107 -10.70 -10.44 -9.86
C ILE A 107 -9.71 -11.32 -9.08
N HIS A 108 -9.20 -12.36 -9.75
CA HIS A 108 -8.23 -13.27 -9.15
C HIS A 108 -6.82 -12.99 -9.68
N ILE A 109 -5.88 -12.71 -8.77
CA ILE A 109 -4.47 -12.46 -9.08
C ILE A 109 -3.64 -13.34 -8.16
N PRO A 110 -3.43 -14.62 -8.49
CA PRO A 110 -2.75 -15.55 -7.59
C PRO A 110 -1.29 -15.13 -7.38
N VAL A 111 -0.92 -14.78 -6.15
CA VAL A 111 0.45 -14.38 -5.78
C VAL A 111 1.09 -15.44 -4.90
N ASP A 112 2.22 -15.99 -5.37
CA ASP A 112 3.08 -16.84 -4.55
C ASP A 112 3.63 -16.02 -3.37
N PHE A 113 3.39 -16.49 -2.16
CA PHE A 113 3.81 -15.80 -0.95
C PHE A 113 5.34 -15.75 -0.80
N LYS A 114 6.05 -16.79 -1.21
CA LYS A 114 7.51 -16.90 -1.09
C LYS A 114 8.23 -16.19 -2.24
N GLN A 115 7.58 -16.09 -3.39
CA GLN A 115 8.18 -15.54 -4.61
C GLN A 115 7.22 -14.58 -5.35
N PRO A 116 6.82 -13.45 -4.74
CA PRO A 116 6.01 -12.45 -5.42
C PRO A 116 6.81 -11.80 -6.56
N THR A 117 6.19 -11.62 -7.73
CA THR A 117 6.85 -11.04 -8.91
C THR A 117 6.45 -9.58 -9.14
N ASP A 118 7.28 -8.85 -9.90
CA ASP A 118 6.94 -7.50 -10.39
C ASP A 118 5.68 -7.51 -11.27
N TRP A 119 5.42 -8.62 -11.96
CA TRP A 119 4.22 -8.78 -12.79
C TRP A 119 2.95 -8.91 -11.96
N ASP A 120 3.01 -9.63 -10.83
CA ASP A 120 1.88 -9.75 -9.90
C ASP A 120 1.50 -8.37 -9.35
N TYR A 121 2.51 -7.61 -8.94
CA TYR A 121 2.31 -6.24 -8.47
C TYR A 121 1.73 -5.33 -9.55
N LYS A 122 2.23 -5.39 -10.79
CA LYS A 122 1.69 -4.62 -11.92
C LYS A 122 0.23 -4.96 -12.21
N ARG A 123 -0.13 -6.25 -12.20
CA ARG A 123 -1.51 -6.72 -12.37
C ARG A 123 -2.41 -6.19 -11.27
N PHE A 124 -1.96 -6.25 -10.03
CA PHE A 124 -2.68 -5.68 -8.90
C PHE A 124 -2.90 -4.17 -9.06
N CYS A 125 -1.85 -3.41 -9.38
CA CYS A 125 -1.99 -1.97 -9.63
C CYS A 125 -2.95 -1.66 -10.79
N HIS A 126 -2.93 -2.47 -11.85
CA HIS A 126 -3.87 -2.32 -12.95
C HIS A 126 -5.31 -2.58 -12.50
N ALA A 127 -5.57 -3.70 -11.81
CA ALA A 127 -6.90 -4.01 -11.27
C ALA A 127 -7.44 -2.91 -10.34
N MET A 128 -6.62 -2.42 -9.41
CA MET A 128 -7.01 -1.31 -8.52
C MET A 128 -7.30 -0.01 -9.29
N LYS A 129 -6.60 0.23 -10.41
CA LYS A 129 -6.85 1.39 -11.26
C LYS A 129 -8.15 1.25 -12.05
N GLU A 130 -8.44 0.07 -12.60
CA GLU A 130 -9.67 -0.21 -13.34
C GLU A 130 -10.91 -0.12 -12.43
N VAL A 131 -10.79 -0.58 -11.18
CA VAL A 131 -11.83 -0.43 -10.16
C VAL A 131 -12.11 1.05 -9.86
N GLY A 132 -11.08 1.89 -9.85
CA GLY A 132 -11.21 3.33 -9.59
C GLY A 132 -11.77 3.62 -8.20
N ASP A 133 -12.79 4.48 -8.14
CA ASP A 133 -13.45 4.87 -6.88
C ASP A 133 -14.54 3.90 -6.42
N ASN A 134 -14.76 2.79 -7.13
CA ASN A 134 -15.79 1.83 -6.76
C ASN A 134 -15.43 1.06 -5.48
N PRO A 135 -16.41 0.74 -4.62
CA PRO A 135 -16.19 -0.07 -3.41
C PRO A 135 -15.58 -1.45 -3.71
N VAL A 136 -14.38 -1.68 -3.19
CA VAL A 136 -13.58 -2.88 -3.43
C VAL A 136 -13.06 -3.50 -2.14
N TRP A 137 -13.15 -4.82 -2.09
CA TRP A 137 -12.63 -5.66 -1.02
C TRP A 137 -11.43 -6.44 -1.53
N VAL A 138 -10.27 -6.30 -0.89
CA VAL A 138 -9.04 -7.01 -1.30
C VAL A 138 -8.64 -8.00 -0.22
N HIS A 139 -8.53 -9.28 -0.53
CA HIS A 139 -8.11 -10.27 0.45
C HIS A 139 -7.04 -11.23 -0.07
N CYS A 140 -6.49 -11.97 0.88
CA CYS A 140 -5.76 -13.20 0.63
C CYS A 140 -5.99 -14.13 1.82
N ALA A 141 -5.16 -15.16 2.05
CA ALA A 141 -5.33 -16.03 3.21
C ALA A 141 -5.34 -15.28 4.58
N ALA A 142 -4.40 -14.36 4.79
CA ALA A 142 -4.15 -13.75 6.12
C ALA A 142 -3.89 -12.22 6.09
N ASN A 143 -4.26 -11.54 5.00
CA ASN A 143 -3.99 -10.12 4.75
C ASN A 143 -2.50 -9.72 4.60
N MET A 144 -1.56 -10.67 4.53
CA MET A 144 -0.13 -10.33 4.41
C MET A 144 0.26 -9.82 3.01
N ARG A 145 -0.14 -10.52 1.95
CA ARG A 145 0.15 -10.11 0.54
C ARG A 145 -0.48 -8.77 0.21
N VAL A 146 -1.74 -8.61 0.60
CA VAL A 146 -2.51 -7.40 0.36
C VAL A 146 -1.86 -6.21 1.05
N SER A 147 -1.50 -6.35 2.34
CA SER A 147 -0.80 -5.29 3.09
C SER A 147 0.51 -4.88 2.41
N ALA A 148 1.33 -5.84 1.97
CA ALA A 148 2.57 -5.55 1.26
C ALA A 148 2.33 -4.74 -0.03
N PHE A 149 1.34 -5.12 -0.83
CA PHE A 149 1.03 -4.44 -2.08
C PHE A 149 0.42 -3.05 -1.85
N CYS A 150 -0.47 -2.89 -0.86
CA CYS A 150 -1.04 -1.59 -0.48
C CYS A 150 0.05 -0.62 0.00
N ILE A 151 0.98 -1.08 0.85
CA ILE A 151 2.13 -0.27 1.31
C ILE A 151 3.01 0.15 0.13
N ALA A 152 3.26 -0.74 -0.83
CA ALA A 152 4.05 -0.43 -2.02
C ALA A 152 3.39 0.64 -2.91
N ILE A 153 2.05 0.58 -3.09
CA ILE A 153 1.29 1.64 -3.78
C ILE A 153 1.43 2.97 -3.04
N ALA A 154 1.16 2.97 -1.73
CA ALA A 154 1.24 4.19 -0.92
C ALA A 154 2.63 4.82 -1.00
N SER A 155 3.69 4.02 -0.81
CA SER A 155 5.08 4.51 -0.83
C SER A 155 5.45 5.17 -2.17
N ARG A 156 4.98 4.61 -3.30
CA ARG A 156 5.19 5.20 -4.63
C ARG A 156 4.41 6.50 -4.83
N SER A 157 3.17 6.56 -4.36
CA SER A 157 2.37 7.79 -4.41
C SER A 157 3.02 8.91 -3.59
N TRP A 158 3.49 8.59 -2.37
CA TRP A 158 4.22 9.53 -1.53
C TRP A 158 5.51 10.04 -2.19
N ALA A 159 6.27 9.16 -2.84
CA ALA A 159 7.48 9.54 -3.57
C ALA A 159 7.19 10.49 -4.75
N LYS A 160 6.08 10.28 -5.48
CA LYS A 160 5.64 11.17 -6.55
C LYS A 160 5.22 12.54 -6.01
N THR A 161 4.44 12.59 -4.93
CA THR A 161 3.97 13.84 -4.33
C THR A 161 5.11 14.66 -3.72
N LYS A 162 6.19 14.01 -3.25
CA LYS A 162 7.40 14.68 -2.72
C LYS A 162 8.51 14.95 -3.74
N GLN A 163 8.35 14.60 -5.02
CA GLN A 163 9.22 15.11 -6.07
C GLN A 163 8.97 16.62 -6.24
N LEU A 164 9.68 17.40 -5.42
CA LEU A 164 9.77 18.85 -5.46
C LEU A 164 10.16 19.31 -6.87
N PRO A 165 9.53 20.37 -7.41
CA PRO A 165 9.97 20.92 -8.69
C PRO A 165 11.45 21.31 -8.58
N ALA A 166 12.25 20.87 -9.56
CA ALA A 166 13.69 21.17 -9.65
C ALA A 166 14.03 22.68 -9.72
N ALA A 167 13.02 23.56 -9.71
CA ALA A 167 13.13 24.99 -9.95
C ALA A 167 12.97 25.89 -8.70
N THR A 168 12.74 25.36 -7.49
CA THR A 168 12.57 26.19 -6.27
C THR A 168 13.82 26.37 -5.42
N TRP A 169 15.02 26.20 -5.99
CA TRP A 169 16.23 26.77 -5.40
C TRP A 169 16.48 28.17 -5.97
N LYS A 170 15.59 29.13 -5.66
CA LYS A 170 16.01 30.54 -5.72
C LYS A 170 17.06 30.71 -4.63
N ARG A 171 18.29 30.95 -5.09
CA ARG A 171 19.47 31.33 -4.30
C ARG A 171 19.19 32.63 -3.55
N SER A 172 18.33 32.61 -2.53
CA SER A 172 18.17 33.74 -1.62
C SER A 172 19.38 33.72 -0.69
N GLY A 173 20.37 34.53 -1.03
CA GLY A 173 21.62 34.70 -0.30
C GLY A 173 21.42 35.22 1.12
N ARG A 174 21.05 34.36 2.05
CA ARG A 174 21.20 34.58 3.48
C ARG A 174 21.93 33.40 4.09
N HIS A 175 23.20 33.65 4.38
CA HIS A 175 24.11 32.73 5.02
C HIS A 175 23.63 32.44 6.45
N SER A 176 22.94 31.34 6.66
CA SER A 176 22.76 30.74 7.99
C SER A 176 23.96 29.86 8.30
N ALA A 177 24.45 29.93 9.55
CA ALA A 177 25.71 29.36 10.03
C ALA A 177 25.86 27.83 9.90
N TYR A 178 24.83 27.11 9.43
CA TYR A 178 24.89 25.69 9.07
C TYR A 178 25.38 25.39 7.64
N GLY A 179 25.76 26.40 6.86
CA GLY A 179 26.37 26.21 5.53
C GLY A 179 27.90 26.01 5.53
N ARG A 180 28.55 26.04 6.70
CA ARG A 180 30.03 26.12 6.79
C ARG A 180 30.74 24.79 7.03
N ILE A 181 30.01 23.71 7.30
CA ILE A 181 30.59 22.37 7.59
C ILE A 181 30.68 21.46 6.35
N LEU A 182 30.10 21.85 5.20
CA LEU A 182 30.32 21.15 3.92
C LEU A 182 31.15 21.93 2.89
N SER A 183 31.68 23.10 3.25
CA SER A 183 32.54 23.92 2.38
C SER A 183 34.04 23.78 2.65
N ARG A 184 34.49 22.79 3.42
CA ARG A 184 35.91 22.56 3.75
C ARG A 184 36.49 21.22 3.29
N GLY A 185 35.89 20.61 2.27
CA GLY A 185 36.40 19.37 1.63
C GLY A 185 36.53 19.44 0.11
N ARG A 186 36.61 20.64 -0.48
CA ARG A 186 36.81 20.78 -1.93
C ARG A 186 37.68 21.97 -2.28
N ARG A 187 38.94 21.91 -1.85
CA ARG A 187 40.02 22.73 -2.41
C ARG A 187 41.33 21.95 -2.36
N LEU A 188 41.47 20.98 -3.25
CA LEU A 188 42.73 20.66 -3.95
C LEU A 188 42.31 20.05 -5.30
N ARG A 189 42.16 20.90 -6.32
CA ARG A 189 42.41 20.48 -7.71
C ARG A 189 43.81 21.02 -8.02
N GLY A 190 44.73 20.12 -8.34
CA GLY A 190 46.07 20.49 -8.77
C GLY A 190 47.03 19.33 -8.56
N THR A 191 47.37 18.66 -9.67
CA THR A 191 48.55 17.81 -9.88
C THR A 191 48.67 16.54 -9.05
N GLY A 192 48.57 15.38 -9.71
CA GLY A 192 48.98 14.10 -9.14
C GLY A 192 48.15 12.94 -9.67
N ALA A 193 48.74 12.14 -10.55
CA ALA A 193 48.18 10.91 -11.08
C ALA A 193 47.66 9.99 -9.96
N ILE A 194 46.45 9.43 -10.14
CA ILE A 194 46.03 8.22 -9.43
C ILE A 194 45.41 7.26 -10.45
N ARG A 195 46.28 6.34 -10.85
CA ARG A 195 46.05 5.07 -11.51
C ARG A 195 45.22 4.17 -10.60
N LEU A 196 44.00 3.78 -10.98
CA LEU A 196 43.28 2.65 -10.38
C LEU A 196 42.24 2.04 -11.36
N TRP A 197 42.64 1.02 -12.13
CA TRP A 197 42.03 -0.32 -12.08
C TRP A 197 42.91 -1.32 -12.85
N PRO A 198 43.24 -2.50 -12.32
CA PRO A 198 43.97 -3.52 -13.06
C PRO A 198 43.11 -4.14 -14.17
N ALA A 199 43.67 -4.18 -15.36
CA ALA A 199 43.14 -4.93 -16.49
C ALA A 199 43.31 -6.44 -16.25
N SER A 200 42.25 -7.10 -15.83
CA SER A 200 42.05 -8.54 -16.06
C SER A 200 40.55 -8.84 -15.99
N GLY A 201 39.95 -9.12 -17.16
CA GLY A 201 38.55 -9.54 -17.27
C GLY A 201 37.76 -8.91 -18.42
N ALA A 202 38.29 -7.90 -19.10
CA ALA A 202 37.64 -7.24 -20.25
C ALA A 202 37.93 -7.91 -21.60
N SER A 203 38.05 -9.23 -21.64
CA SER A 203 38.22 -10.03 -22.86
C SER A 203 37.15 -11.11 -23.08
N GLN A 204 36.14 -11.24 -22.21
CA GLN A 204 35.03 -12.20 -22.42
C GLN A 204 33.65 -11.56 -22.67
N ALA A 205 33.49 -10.24 -22.55
CA ALA A 205 32.20 -9.57 -22.76
C ALA A 205 32.04 -8.86 -24.12
N ARG A 206 33.01 -9.00 -25.04
CA ARG A 206 32.93 -8.41 -26.40
C ARG A 206 32.69 -9.44 -27.52
N GLU A 207 32.73 -10.73 -27.22
CA GLU A 207 32.44 -11.80 -28.20
C GLU A 207 30.94 -12.17 -28.23
N ALA A 208 30.19 -11.93 -27.16
CA ALA A 208 28.78 -12.33 -27.06
C ALA A 208 27.77 -11.38 -27.74
N PHE A 209 28.22 -10.30 -28.39
CA PHE A 209 27.33 -9.33 -29.06
C PHE A 209 27.51 -9.24 -30.59
N ARG A 210 28.25 -10.18 -31.19
CA ARG A 210 28.48 -10.23 -32.66
C ARG A 210 27.81 -11.41 -33.38
N VAL A 211 27.12 -12.31 -32.67
CA VAL A 211 26.57 -13.57 -33.23
C VAL A 211 25.05 -13.56 -33.44
N THR A 212 24.32 -12.47 -33.19
CA THR A 212 22.86 -12.39 -33.42
C THR A 212 22.42 -11.39 -34.50
N ARG A 213 23.33 -11.07 -35.43
CA ARG A 213 22.95 -10.46 -36.73
C ARG A 213 23.78 -11.08 -37.86
N ARG A 214 23.44 -12.30 -38.22
CA ARG A 214 23.46 -12.85 -39.58
C ARG A 214 22.87 -14.26 -39.50
N GLU A 215 22.00 -14.54 -40.46
CA GLU A 215 21.13 -15.71 -40.64
C GLU A 215 19.80 -15.66 -39.87
#